data_AF-A0A2N2JKW5-F1
#
_entry.id   AF-A0A2N2JKW5-F1
#
_cell.length_a   1.000
_cell.length_b   1.000
_cell.length_c   1.000
_cell.angle_alpha   90.00
_cell.angle_beta   90.00
_cell.angle_gamma   90.00
#
_symmetry.space_group_name_H-M   'P 1'
#
loop_
_entity.id
_entity.type
_entity.pdbx_description
1 polymer ?
#
loop_
_entity_poly.entity_id
_entity_poly.type
_entity_poly.pdbx_seq_one_letter_code
_entity_poly.pdbx_strand_id
1 'polypeptide(L)'
;MTVGQQLRCALVEAPRGIFRLSARGRRLAALYVGLAVALLGGLGAAVLALEGSARRVLLSWLFPSELHAPADFFVGYVFKSQTRQVLANALVGVTLLVVSLVLFRVKERLSQAVERDADLTGGRPFRELRWWQEGLEEVKLTLLYAAAFFVIFWLGHDPAPWRKIASTSLSYLLVFFSYAVDFGAPLPMRHGLRYSQIVKAMLRRPLATFTFGAVFSAPVIIAAQVVAHVPDLGAGATVGVVFGANVVSIAWAAVGGTWFGARLLPTVRSQERSWWPTRVAAWVALLTVVGVGTYAAGNLIVALQAKSQILKCRYTPDWATLKVDKPALGALLGGQLRTQIAFEVTIENPNRLPVRLEDNDLIIADGDGVVIARGRLLPLEVPASATVRTTVGLAVVLEARALLAGASLNPATWQVTLLVHLDGFDYPIYLKSD
;
A
#
# COMPACT_ATOMS: atom_id res chain seq x y z
N MET A 1 -31.18 5.13 -13.91
CA MET A 1 -30.20 5.97 -14.62
C MET A 1 -29.63 5.18 -15.78
N THR A 2 -29.71 5.70 -16.99
CA THR A 2 -29.01 5.16 -18.17
C THR A 2 -27.50 5.42 -18.04
N VAL A 3 -26.67 4.78 -18.88
CA VAL A 3 -25.21 5.00 -18.89
C VAL A 3 -24.87 6.49 -19.10
N GLY A 4 -25.50 7.14 -20.09
CA GLY A 4 -25.28 8.57 -20.34
C GLY A 4 -25.66 9.46 -19.16
N GLN A 5 -26.73 9.12 -18.43
CA GLN A 5 -27.11 9.84 -17.21
C GLN A 5 -26.08 9.65 -16.08
N GLN A 6 -25.50 8.46 -15.94
CA GLN A 6 -24.44 8.18 -14.96
C GLN A 6 -23.19 9.03 -15.25
N LEU A 7 -22.74 9.03 -16.51
CA LEU A 7 -21.56 9.80 -16.92
C LEU A 7 -21.80 11.30 -16.82
N ARG A 8 -22.95 11.81 -17.28
CA ARG A 8 -23.30 13.23 -17.15
C ARG A 8 -23.35 13.67 -15.69
N CYS A 9 -23.91 12.85 -14.80
CA CYS A 9 -23.95 13.14 -13.37
C CYS A 9 -22.53 13.29 -12.80
N ALA A 10 -21.66 12.31 -13.05
CA ALA A 10 -20.31 12.26 -12.51
C ALA A 10 -19.34 13.29 -13.15
N LEU A 11 -19.38 13.47 -14.47
CA LEU A 11 -18.43 14.31 -15.21
C LEU A 11 -18.84 15.79 -15.31
N VAL A 12 -20.14 16.09 -15.22
CA VAL A 12 -20.63 17.44 -15.52
C VAL A 12 -21.39 18.02 -14.33
N GLU A 13 -22.44 17.34 -13.86
CA GLU A 13 -23.35 17.94 -12.87
C GLU A 13 -22.70 18.07 -11.49
N ALA A 14 -22.06 17.01 -10.99
CA ALA A 14 -21.37 17.04 -9.71
C ALA A 14 -20.19 18.02 -9.70
N PRO A 15 -19.26 17.99 -10.68
CA PRO A 15 -18.19 18.98 -10.83
C PRO A 15 -18.66 20.43 -10.83
N ARG A 16 -19.74 20.73 -11.56
CA ARG A 16 -20.31 22.10 -11.66
C ARG A 16 -21.00 22.56 -10.38
N GLY A 17 -21.22 21.67 -9.41
CA GLY A 17 -21.85 22.00 -8.13
C GLY A 17 -21.14 23.11 -7.37
N ILE A 18 -19.81 23.22 -7.49
CA ILE A 18 -19.01 24.26 -6.82
C ILE A 18 -19.37 25.68 -7.28
N PHE A 19 -19.74 25.85 -8.54
CA PHE A 19 -20.13 27.15 -9.10
C PHE A 19 -21.56 27.56 -8.74
N ARG A 20 -22.34 26.62 -8.17
CA ARG A 20 -23.73 26.84 -7.74
C ARG A 20 -23.87 27.10 -6.24
N LEU A 21 -22.76 27.27 -5.54
CA LEU A 21 -22.77 27.54 -4.10
C LEU A 21 -23.34 28.94 -3.80
N SER A 22 -24.27 28.99 -2.86
CA SER A 22 -24.70 30.25 -2.24
C SER A 22 -23.56 30.92 -1.47
N ALA A 23 -23.75 32.17 -1.04
CA ALA A 23 -22.78 32.85 -0.17
C ALA A 23 -22.50 32.07 1.12
N ARG A 24 -23.53 31.42 1.71
CA ARG A 24 -23.38 30.58 2.89
C ARG A 24 -22.60 29.30 2.58
N GLY A 25 -22.92 28.63 1.47
CA GLY A 25 -22.20 27.45 0.99
C GLY A 25 -20.72 27.74 0.74
N ARG A 26 -20.40 28.88 0.11
CA ARG A 26 -19.01 29.33 -0.09
C ARG A 26 -18.26 29.56 1.22
N ARG A 27 -18.88 30.19 2.23
CA ARG A 27 -18.26 30.39 3.55
C ARG A 27 -17.97 29.06 4.25
N LEU A 28 -18.91 28.11 4.19
CA LEU A 28 -18.72 26.78 4.77
C LEU A 28 -17.66 25.97 4.01
N ALA A 29 -17.60 26.08 2.68
CA ALA A 29 -16.56 25.46 1.88
C ALA A 29 -15.18 26.03 2.20
N ALA A 30 -15.05 27.35 2.33
CA ALA A 30 -13.81 28.01 2.74
C ALA A 30 -13.37 27.59 4.15
N LEU A 31 -14.32 27.50 5.10
CA LEU A 31 -14.03 26.98 6.44
C LEU A 31 -13.55 25.53 6.39
N TYR A 32 -14.21 24.67 5.60
CA TYR A 32 -13.83 23.28 5.43
C TYR A 32 -12.42 23.14 4.84
N VAL A 33 -12.11 23.90 3.81
CA VAL A 33 -10.76 23.98 3.22
C VAL A 33 -9.74 24.43 4.26
N GLY A 34 -9.99 25.54 4.97
CA GLY A 34 -9.07 26.07 5.97
C GLY A 34 -8.77 25.06 7.09
N LEU A 35 -9.80 24.37 7.59
CA LEU A 35 -9.62 23.32 8.59
C LEU A 35 -8.89 22.10 8.04
N ALA A 36 -9.15 21.70 6.79
CA ALA A 36 -8.43 20.59 6.15
C ALA A 36 -6.94 20.92 5.91
N VAL A 37 -6.63 22.16 5.49
CA VAL A 37 -5.25 22.66 5.39
C VAL A 37 -4.58 22.66 6.76
N ALA A 38 -5.23 23.18 7.80
CA ALA A 38 -4.67 23.21 9.14
C ALA A 38 -4.40 21.79 9.67
N LEU A 39 -5.34 20.86 9.45
CA LEU A 39 -5.22 19.47 9.88
C LEU A 39 -4.09 18.74 9.15
N LEU A 40 -4.12 18.72 7.81
CA LEU A 40 -3.12 18.01 7.01
C LEU A 40 -1.75 18.70 7.08
N GLY A 41 -1.71 20.03 7.13
CA GLY A 41 -0.48 20.81 7.33
C GLY A 41 0.13 20.55 8.70
N GLY A 42 -0.68 20.52 9.76
CA GLY A 42 -0.23 20.15 11.11
C GLY A 42 0.29 18.72 11.18
N LEU A 43 -0.40 17.76 10.55
CA LEU A 43 0.06 16.37 10.44
C LEU A 43 1.36 16.26 9.64
N GLY A 44 1.46 16.95 8.50
CA GLY A 44 2.67 16.98 7.69
C GLY A 44 3.86 17.57 8.44
N ALA A 45 3.65 18.71 9.12
CA ALA A 45 4.65 19.33 9.97
C ALA A 45 5.07 18.41 11.13
N ALA A 46 4.12 17.72 11.77
CA ALA A 46 4.43 16.75 12.82
C ALA A 46 5.23 15.56 12.27
N VAL A 47 4.90 15.03 11.10
CA VAL A 47 5.66 13.95 10.45
C VAL A 47 7.09 14.38 10.15
N LEU A 48 7.29 15.59 9.62
CA LEU A 48 8.62 16.13 9.34
C LEU A 48 9.40 16.43 10.62
N ALA A 49 8.76 16.99 11.65
CA ALA A 49 9.40 17.31 12.92
C ALA A 49 9.79 16.05 13.73
N LEU A 50 9.05 14.96 13.55
CA LEU A 50 9.27 13.68 14.23
C LEU A 50 10.09 12.69 13.41
N GLU A 51 10.74 13.13 12.33
CA GLU A 51 11.52 12.27 11.45
C GLU A 51 12.55 11.46 12.27
N GLY A 52 12.43 10.12 12.22
CA GLY A 52 13.22 9.18 13.02
C GLY A 52 12.72 8.89 14.45
N SER A 53 11.84 9.71 15.04
CA SER A 53 11.31 9.55 16.40
C SER A 53 9.89 8.97 16.41
N ALA A 54 9.00 9.40 15.51
CA ALA A 54 7.63 8.88 15.44
C ALA A 54 7.58 7.37 15.19
N ARG A 55 8.45 6.87 14.31
CA ARG A 55 8.58 5.44 13.99
C ARG A 55 9.01 4.64 15.23
N ARG A 56 9.98 5.16 16.00
CA ARG A 56 10.43 4.55 17.26
C ARG A 56 9.37 4.58 18.35
N VAL A 57 8.63 5.68 18.49
CA VAL A 57 7.53 5.82 19.46
C VAL A 57 6.36 4.88 19.12
N LEU A 58 6.02 4.75 17.84
CA LEU A 58 4.97 3.84 17.39
C LEU A 58 5.37 2.39 17.67
N LEU A 59 6.61 2.01 17.33
CA LEU A 59 7.12 0.66 17.58
C LEU A 59 7.22 0.36 19.08
N SER A 60 7.63 1.33 19.91
CA SER A 60 7.68 1.15 21.37
C SER A 60 6.32 1.02 22.03
N TRP A 61 5.29 1.61 21.44
CA TRP A 61 3.91 1.45 21.92
C TRP A 61 3.27 0.14 21.47
N LEU A 62 3.54 -0.31 20.23
CA LEU A 62 2.92 -1.50 19.64
C LEU A 62 3.65 -2.81 19.96
N PHE A 63 4.96 -2.76 20.15
CA PHE A 63 5.80 -3.95 20.27
C PHE A 63 6.82 -3.84 21.42
N PRO A 64 7.18 -4.96 22.07
CA PRO A 64 8.35 -5.01 22.95
C PRO A 64 9.63 -4.69 22.18
N SER A 65 10.65 -4.18 22.88
CA SER A 65 11.91 -3.69 22.29
C SER A 65 12.63 -4.72 21.40
N GLU A 66 12.55 -6.00 21.72
CA GLU A 66 13.14 -7.10 20.95
C GLU A 66 12.52 -7.26 19.55
N LEU A 67 11.27 -6.86 19.39
CA LEU A 67 10.52 -6.92 18.13
C LEU A 67 10.64 -5.65 17.29
N HIS A 68 11.28 -4.59 17.80
CA HIS A 68 11.39 -3.33 17.08
C HIS A 68 12.14 -3.51 15.77
N ALA A 69 13.33 -4.13 15.77
CA ALA A 69 14.11 -4.30 14.55
C ALA A 69 13.42 -5.21 13.50
N PRO A 70 12.87 -6.39 13.86
CA PRO A 70 12.09 -7.21 12.92
C PRO A 70 10.84 -6.52 12.39
N ALA A 71 10.08 -5.82 13.25
CA ALA A 71 8.91 -5.05 12.82
C ALA A 71 9.30 -3.88 11.92
N ASP A 72 10.40 -3.19 12.24
CA ASP A 72 10.93 -2.10 11.45
C ASP A 72 11.35 -2.55 10.06
N PHE A 73 12.03 -3.70 10.00
CA PHE A 73 12.38 -4.36 8.75
C PHE A 73 11.13 -4.77 7.98
N PHE A 74 10.16 -5.44 8.62
CA PHE A 74 8.94 -5.89 7.97
C PHE A 74 8.16 -4.73 7.36
N VAL A 75 7.97 -3.64 8.12
CA VAL A 75 7.37 -2.41 7.60
C VAL A 75 8.20 -1.86 6.43
N GLY A 76 9.52 -1.75 6.58
CA GLY A 76 10.40 -1.32 5.50
C GLY A 76 10.26 -2.18 4.24
N TYR A 77 10.22 -3.50 4.39
CA TYR A 77 10.11 -4.47 3.31
C TYR A 77 8.75 -4.40 2.62
N VAL A 78 7.65 -4.43 3.38
CA VAL A 78 6.29 -4.35 2.83
C VAL A 78 6.16 -3.07 2.03
N PHE A 79 6.59 -1.93 2.56
CA PHE A 79 6.51 -0.66 1.85
C PHE A 79 7.46 -0.61 0.64
N LYS A 80 8.72 -1.06 0.76
CA LYS A 80 9.67 -1.10 -0.37
C LYS A 80 9.23 -2.04 -1.50
N SER A 81 8.52 -3.13 -1.16
CA SER A 81 8.02 -4.09 -2.15
C SER A 81 6.78 -3.58 -2.89
N GLN A 82 6.06 -2.58 -2.38
CA GLN A 82 4.92 -2.01 -3.09
C GLN A 82 5.34 -1.15 -4.28
N THR A 83 4.47 -1.08 -5.28
CA THR A 83 4.61 -0.06 -6.33
C THR A 83 4.40 1.33 -5.70
N ARG A 84 5.10 2.35 -6.22
CA ARG A 84 4.96 3.74 -5.74
C ARG A 84 3.50 4.21 -5.79
N GLN A 85 2.75 3.74 -6.79
CA GLN A 85 1.33 4.05 -6.98
C GLN A 85 0.46 3.51 -5.82
N VAL A 86 0.70 2.28 -5.37
CA VAL A 86 -0.06 1.68 -4.26
C VAL A 86 0.19 2.46 -2.96
N LEU A 87 1.44 2.85 -2.70
CA LEU A 87 1.78 3.67 -1.53
C LEU A 87 1.14 5.06 -1.59
N ALA A 88 1.19 5.72 -2.75
CA ALA A 88 0.56 7.02 -2.95
C ALA A 88 -0.95 6.93 -2.71
N ASN A 89 -1.62 5.93 -3.30
CA ASN A 89 -3.06 5.71 -3.13
C ASN A 89 -3.43 5.39 -1.68
N ALA A 90 -2.61 4.62 -0.96
CA ALA A 90 -2.81 4.37 0.47
C ALA A 90 -2.69 5.65 1.30
N LEU A 91 -1.69 6.50 1.01
CA LEU A 91 -1.54 7.80 1.67
C LEU A 91 -2.75 8.71 1.40
N VAL A 92 -3.24 8.76 0.16
CA VAL A 92 -4.47 9.47 -0.20
C VAL A 92 -5.68 8.92 0.57
N GLY A 93 -5.81 7.60 0.66
CA GLY A 93 -6.87 6.94 1.43
C GLY A 93 -6.82 7.27 2.92
N VAL A 94 -5.65 7.22 3.55
CA VAL A 94 -5.45 7.54 4.97
C VAL A 94 -5.78 9.01 5.24
N THR A 95 -5.27 9.92 4.41
CA THR A 95 -5.53 11.36 4.59
C THR A 95 -7.00 11.71 4.35
N LEU A 96 -7.66 11.08 3.37
CA LEU A 96 -9.10 11.16 3.18
C LEU A 96 -9.87 10.72 4.43
N LEU A 97 -9.51 9.55 4.99
CA LEU A 97 -10.14 9.00 6.19
C LEU A 97 -9.98 9.93 7.40
N VAL A 98 -8.77 10.44 7.63
CA VAL A 98 -8.49 11.36 8.74
C VAL A 98 -9.30 12.64 8.60
N VAL A 99 -9.32 13.24 7.41
CA VAL A 99 -10.13 14.44 7.14
C VAL A 99 -11.61 14.15 7.29
N SER A 100 -12.10 13.02 6.77
CA SER A 100 -13.50 12.62 6.88
C SER A 100 -13.91 12.45 8.34
N LEU A 101 -13.13 11.72 9.15
CA LEU A 101 -13.43 11.46 10.55
C LEU A 101 -13.35 12.71 11.44
N VAL A 102 -12.36 13.57 11.23
CA VAL A 102 -12.18 14.77 12.07
C VAL A 102 -13.13 15.88 11.67
N LEU A 103 -13.37 16.07 10.37
CA LEU A 103 -14.15 17.19 9.83
C LEU A 103 -15.56 16.80 9.37
N PHE A 104 -16.06 15.60 9.74
CA PHE A 104 -17.38 15.12 9.28
C PHE A 104 -18.50 16.11 9.57
N ARG A 105 -18.49 16.80 10.71
CA ARG A 105 -19.52 17.79 11.08
C ARG A 105 -19.54 19.00 10.15
N VAL A 106 -18.37 19.47 9.73
CA VAL A 106 -18.25 20.62 8.82
C VAL A 106 -18.64 20.19 7.41
N LYS A 107 -18.18 19.00 6.97
CA LYS A 107 -18.60 18.33 5.73
C LYS A 107 -20.13 18.22 5.66
N GLU A 108 -20.75 17.76 6.74
CA GLU A 108 -22.19 17.59 6.86
C GLU A 108 -22.93 18.95 6.78
N ARG A 109 -22.49 19.97 7.51
CA ARG A 109 -23.07 21.32 7.42
C ARG A 109 -22.95 21.94 6.03
N LEU A 110 -21.81 21.73 5.35
CA LEU A 110 -21.63 22.17 3.96
C LEU A 110 -22.63 21.47 3.05
N SER A 111 -22.75 20.14 3.17
CA SER A 111 -23.71 19.35 2.41
C SER A 111 -25.18 19.79 2.69
N GLN A 112 -25.52 20.18 3.92
CA GLN A 112 -26.83 20.74 4.29
C GLN A 112 -27.13 22.06 3.59
N ALA A 113 -26.15 22.97 3.55
CA ALA A 113 -26.30 24.22 2.83
C ALA A 113 -26.52 23.96 1.33
N VAL A 114 -25.69 23.10 0.73
CA VAL A 114 -25.82 22.74 -0.69
C VAL A 114 -27.19 22.12 -1.01
N GLU A 115 -27.67 21.19 -0.19
CA GLU A 115 -28.97 20.55 -0.39
C GLU A 115 -30.13 21.54 -0.32
N ARG A 116 -30.16 22.39 0.70
CA ARG A 116 -31.25 23.35 0.92
C ARG A 116 -31.25 24.45 -0.13
N ASP A 117 -30.08 25.03 -0.40
CA ASP A 117 -29.98 26.21 -1.27
C ASP A 117 -30.27 25.85 -2.74
N ALA A 118 -30.01 24.61 -3.15
CA ALA A 118 -30.28 24.12 -4.50
C ALA A 118 -31.55 23.26 -4.60
N ASP A 119 -32.33 23.16 -3.51
CA ASP A 119 -33.54 22.32 -3.37
C ASP A 119 -33.38 20.90 -3.97
N LEU A 120 -32.27 20.22 -3.64
CA LEU A 120 -31.90 18.97 -4.30
C LEU A 120 -32.83 17.80 -4.01
N THR A 121 -33.63 17.89 -2.95
CA THR A 121 -34.56 16.85 -2.51
C THR A 121 -36.02 17.27 -2.51
N GLY A 122 -36.34 18.47 -3.02
CA GLY A 122 -37.71 18.99 -3.11
C GLY A 122 -38.33 19.25 -1.75
N GLY A 123 -37.59 19.94 -0.86
CA GLY A 123 -38.07 20.34 0.47
C GLY A 123 -38.33 19.20 1.47
N ARG A 124 -37.84 17.99 1.21
CA ARG A 124 -38.10 16.83 2.09
C ARG A 124 -37.45 17.02 3.48
N PRO A 125 -38.16 16.68 4.57
CA PRO A 125 -37.64 16.88 5.92
C PRO A 125 -36.45 15.96 6.19
N PHE A 126 -35.48 16.49 6.93
CA PHE A 126 -34.32 15.73 7.37
C PHE A 126 -34.75 14.68 8.41
N ARG A 127 -34.15 13.49 8.31
CA ARG A 127 -34.30 12.38 9.25
C ARG A 127 -32.91 11.94 9.68
N GLU A 128 -32.22 12.87 10.35
CA GLU A 128 -30.83 12.70 10.78
C GLU A 128 -30.69 11.49 11.71
N LEU A 129 -29.60 10.74 11.51
CA LEU A 129 -29.18 9.73 12.47
C LEU A 129 -28.69 10.41 13.75
N ARG A 130 -28.76 9.70 14.88
CA ARG A 130 -28.10 10.18 16.09
C ARG A 130 -26.59 10.24 15.85
N TRP A 131 -25.91 11.23 16.42
CA TRP A 131 -24.48 11.47 16.18
C TRP A 131 -23.58 10.24 16.41
N TRP A 132 -23.89 9.42 17.42
CA TRP A 132 -23.12 8.20 17.70
C TRP A 132 -23.37 7.10 16.66
N GLN A 133 -24.56 7.08 16.04
CA GLN A 133 -24.88 6.15 14.96
C GLN A 133 -24.12 6.52 13.70
N GLU A 134 -24.05 7.81 13.40
CA GLU A 134 -23.23 8.35 12.31
C GLU A 134 -21.75 8.02 12.53
N GLY A 135 -21.23 8.27 13.73
CA GLY A 135 -19.86 7.90 14.11
C GLY A 135 -19.59 6.39 13.96
N LEU A 136 -20.50 5.52 14.41
CA LEU A 136 -20.36 4.07 14.21
C LEU A 136 -20.39 3.66 12.74
N GLU A 137 -21.18 4.34 11.92
CA GLU A 137 -21.24 4.09 10.47
C GLU A 137 -19.92 4.48 9.78
N GLU A 138 -19.31 5.62 10.16
CA GLU A 138 -17.98 6.06 9.68
C GLU A 138 -16.84 5.13 10.17
N VAL A 139 -16.91 4.62 11.41
CA VAL A 139 -15.95 3.62 11.91
C VAL A 139 -16.01 2.32 11.11
N LYS A 140 -17.21 1.82 10.80
CA LYS A 140 -17.37 0.60 9.96
C LYS A 140 -16.75 0.79 8.59
N LEU A 141 -16.96 1.95 7.99
CA LEU A 141 -16.42 2.26 6.68
C LEU A 141 -14.89 2.36 6.70
N THR A 142 -14.36 2.98 7.76
CA THR A 142 -12.91 3.07 8.02
C THR A 142 -12.28 1.68 8.13
N LEU A 143 -12.89 0.77 8.91
CA LEU A 143 -12.42 -0.61 9.04
C LEU A 143 -12.46 -1.37 7.70
N LEU A 144 -13.51 -1.16 6.90
CA LEU A 144 -13.62 -1.75 5.58
C LEU A 144 -12.48 -1.29 4.65
N TYR A 145 -12.19 0.01 4.61
CA TYR A 145 -11.09 0.53 3.79
C TYR A 145 -9.73 0.06 4.28
N ALA A 146 -9.52 0.04 5.60
CA ALA A 146 -8.28 -0.47 6.19
C ALA A 146 -8.05 -1.95 5.81
N ALA A 147 -9.08 -2.80 5.93
CA ALA A 147 -9.00 -4.19 5.51
C ALA A 147 -8.76 -4.34 4.00
N ALA A 148 -9.42 -3.52 3.17
CA ALA A 148 -9.20 -3.54 1.73
C ALA A 148 -7.75 -3.15 1.36
N PHE A 149 -7.20 -2.09 1.97
CA PHE A 149 -5.79 -1.73 1.78
C PHE A 149 -4.83 -2.81 2.29
N PHE A 150 -5.17 -3.47 3.39
CA PHE A 150 -4.39 -4.61 3.88
C PHE A 150 -4.29 -5.74 2.84
N VAL A 151 -5.42 -6.12 2.24
CA VAL A 151 -5.45 -7.12 1.15
C VAL A 151 -4.65 -6.65 -0.07
N ILE A 152 -4.77 -5.37 -0.43
CA ILE A 152 -4.02 -4.77 -1.55
C ILE A 152 -2.51 -4.84 -1.31
N PHE A 153 -2.05 -4.50 -0.11
CA PHE A 153 -0.63 -4.58 0.25
C PHE A 153 -0.11 -6.01 0.25
N TRP A 154 -0.91 -6.95 0.77
CA TRP A 154 -0.55 -8.36 0.75
C TRP A 154 -0.45 -8.90 -0.66
N LEU A 155 -1.40 -8.56 -1.53
CA LEU A 155 -1.32 -8.92 -2.94
C LEU A 155 -0.09 -8.30 -3.59
N GLY A 156 0.19 -7.04 -3.29
CA GLY A 156 1.29 -6.28 -3.85
C GLY A 156 2.67 -6.65 -3.32
N HIS A 157 2.81 -7.46 -2.26
CA HIS A 157 4.14 -7.82 -1.73
C HIS A 157 4.91 -8.74 -2.68
N ASP A 158 4.21 -9.58 -3.45
CA ASP A 158 4.79 -10.69 -4.19
C ASP A 158 5.43 -10.19 -5.49
N PRO A 159 6.58 -10.74 -5.92
CA PRO A 159 7.27 -10.30 -7.13
C PRO A 159 6.49 -10.62 -8.43
N ALA A 160 5.49 -11.50 -8.42
CA ALA A 160 4.75 -11.88 -9.62
C ALA A 160 4.10 -10.66 -10.31
N PRO A 161 4.35 -10.44 -11.63
CA PRO A 161 3.87 -9.25 -12.33
C PRO A 161 2.35 -9.03 -12.27
N TRP A 162 1.56 -10.10 -12.40
CA TRP A 162 0.09 -10.01 -12.36
C TRP A 162 -0.40 -9.53 -10.99
N ARG A 163 0.30 -9.88 -9.90
CA ARG A 163 -0.05 -9.43 -8.55
C ARG A 163 0.22 -7.95 -8.35
N LYS A 164 1.33 -7.43 -8.89
CA LYS A 164 1.63 -5.98 -8.90
C LYS A 164 0.60 -5.19 -9.69
N ILE A 165 0.18 -5.71 -10.85
CA ILE A 165 -0.89 -5.10 -11.65
C ILE A 165 -2.19 -5.10 -10.85
N ALA A 166 -2.57 -6.25 -10.30
CA ALA A 166 -3.80 -6.39 -9.54
C ALA A 166 -3.83 -5.49 -8.29
N SER A 167 -2.75 -5.44 -7.49
CA SER A 167 -2.67 -4.56 -6.32
C SER A 167 -2.77 -3.09 -6.72
N THR A 168 -2.09 -2.69 -7.79
CA THR A 168 -2.14 -1.32 -8.32
C THR A 168 -3.55 -0.97 -8.79
N SER A 169 -4.17 -1.80 -9.61
CA SER A 169 -5.55 -1.60 -10.10
C SER A 169 -6.55 -1.53 -8.94
N LEU A 170 -6.47 -2.46 -7.98
CA LEU A 170 -7.35 -2.47 -6.81
C LEU A 170 -7.15 -1.23 -5.93
N SER A 171 -5.93 -0.72 -5.79
CA SER A 171 -5.68 0.52 -5.04
C SER A 171 -6.38 1.73 -5.66
N TYR A 172 -6.37 1.86 -6.99
CA TYR A 172 -7.10 2.93 -7.68
C TYR A 172 -8.61 2.75 -7.55
N LEU A 173 -9.11 1.53 -7.78
CA LEU A 173 -10.54 1.22 -7.62
C LEU A 173 -11.02 1.54 -6.21
N LEU A 174 -10.23 1.21 -5.18
CA LEU A 174 -10.55 1.52 -3.80
C LEU A 174 -10.59 3.03 -3.54
N VAL A 175 -9.60 3.79 -4.02
CA VAL A 175 -9.59 5.27 -3.89
C VAL A 175 -10.80 5.90 -4.60
N PHE A 176 -11.10 5.47 -5.83
CA PHE A 176 -12.26 5.98 -6.56
C PHE A 176 -13.56 5.67 -5.83
N PHE A 177 -13.69 4.43 -5.37
CA PHE A 177 -14.86 4.01 -4.62
C PHE A 177 -15.01 4.78 -3.30
N SER A 178 -13.91 4.96 -2.55
CA SER A 178 -13.95 5.66 -1.25
C SER A 178 -14.35 7.12 -1.41
N TYR A 179 -13.83 7.83 -2.41
CA TYR A 179 -14.26 9.19 -2.72
C TYR A 179 -15.76 9.27 -3.02
N ALA A 180 -16.29 8.34 -3.82
CA ALA A 180 -17.71 8.32 -4.14
C ALA A 180 -18.59 8.04 -2.91
N VAL A 181 -18.19 7.11 -2.05
CA VAL A 181 -18.92 6.78 -0.82
C VAL A 181 -18.84 7.93 0.19
N ASP A 182 -17.64 8.39 0.54
CA ASP A 182 -17.41 9.33 1.65
C ASP A 182 -18.08 10.69 1.42
N PHE A 183 -18.14 11.13 0.17
CA PHE A 183 -18.75 12.40 -0.21
C PHE A 183 -20.16 12.26 -0.78
N GLY A 184 -20.54 11.09 -1.30
CA GLY A 184 -21.89 10.80 -1.79
C GLY A 184 -22.87 10.37 -0.70
N ALA A 185 -22.38 9.83 0.42
CA ALA A 185 -23.19 9.31 1.52
C ALA A 185 -23.89 10.34 2.44
N PRO A 186 -23.33 11.53 2.73
CA PRO A 186 -23.92 12.47 3.69
C PRO A 186 -25.39 12.79 3.42
N LEU A 187 -25.75 13.10 2.16
CA LEU A 187 -27.14 13.41 1.81
C LEU A 187 -28.07 12.20 2.05
N PRO A 188 -27.86 11.00 1.47
CA PRO A 188 -28.68 9.83 1.80
C PRO A 188 -28.78 9.53 3.30
N MET A 189 -27.68 9.67 4.05
CA MET A 189 -27.66 9.43 5.51
C MET A 189 -28.54 10.41 6.28
N ARG A 190 -28.54 11.68 5.89
CA ARG A 190 -29.45 12.71 6.43
C ARG A 190 -30.92 12.40 6.20
N HIS A 191 -31.23 11.56 5.21
CA HIS A 191 -32.56 11.05 4.94
C HIS A 191 -32.84 9.68 5.60
N GLY A 192 -32.02 9.28 6.58
CA GLY A 192 -32.21 8.07 7.40
C GLY A 192 -31.76 6.76 6.73
N LEU A 193 -31.00 6.85 5.64
CA LEU A 193 -30.46 5.70 4.93
C LEU A 193 -29.09 5.31 5.50
N ARG A 194 -28.73 4.03 5.42
CA ARG A 194 -27.48 3.49 6.00
C ARG A 194 -26.44 3.18 4.93
N TYR A 195 -25.15 3.06 5.29
CA TYR A 195 -24.10 2.72 4.30
C TYR A 195 -24.40 1.43 3.55
N SER A 196 -24.97 0.42 4.21
CA SER A 196 -25.36 -0.82 3.52
C SER A 196 -26.29 -0.60 2.31
N GLN A 197 -27.17 0.40 2.34
CA GLN A 197 -28.04 0.75 1.21
C GLN A 197 -27.30 1.62 0.18
N ILE A 198 -26.47 2.55 0.65
CA ILE A 198 -25.69 3.47 -0.17
C ILE A 198 -24.68 2.71 -1.02
N VAL A 199 -23.89 1.83 -0.38
CA VAL A 199 -22.90 0.96 -1.03
C VAL A 199 -23.57 0.06 -2.08
N LYS A 200 -24.70 -0.59 -1.76
CA LYS A 200 -25.46 -1.39 -2.74
C LYS A 200 -25.90 -0.55 -3.94
N ALA A 201 -26.38 0.67 -3.71
CA ALA A 201 -26.81 1.56 -4.79
C ALA A 201 -25.64 1.99 -5.68
N MET A 202 -24.48 2.28 -5.09
CA MET A 202 -23.26 2.64 -5.80
C MET A 202 -22.72 1.45 -6.62
N LEU A 203 -22.72 0.24 -6.06
CA LEU A 203 -22.36 -0.98 -6.78
C LEU A 203 -23.34 -1.32 -7.91
N ARG A 204 -24.62 -0.94 -7.80
CA ARG A 204 -25.61 -1.03 -8.89
C ARG A 204 -25.44 0.06 -9.96
N ARG A 205 -24.63 1.10 -9.69
CA ARG A 205 -24.32 2.22 -10.60
C ARG A 205 -22.80 2.41 -10.66
N PRO A 206 -22.04 1.39 -11.09
CA PRO A 206 -20.59 1.39 -10.98
C PRO A 206 -19.97 2.50 -11.82
N LEU A 207 -20.48 2.77 -13.03
CA LEU A 207 -19.97 3.85 -13.88
C LEU A 207 -20.11 5.21 -13.20
N ALA A 208 -21.27 5.53 -12.62
CA ALA A 208 -21.44 6.79 -11.89
C ALA A 208 -20.46 6.89 -10.72
N THR A 209 -20.32 5.81 -9.95
CA THR A 209 -19.50 5.73 -8.74
C THR A 209 -18.01 5.87 -9.04
N PHE A 210 -17.46 5.02 -9.91
CA PHE A 210 -16.03 5.03 -10.23
C PHE A 210 -15.63 6.26 -11.04
N THR A 211 -16.49 6.76 -11.95
CA THR A 211 -16.19 8.00 -12.67
C THR A 211 -16.22 9.21 -11.75
N PHE A 212 -17.18 9.29 -10.81
CA PHE A 212 -17.18 10.34 -9.80
C PHE A 212 -15.88 10.27 -8.99
N GLY A 213 -15.57 9.10 -8.44
CA GLY A 213 -14.34 8.86 -7.70
C GLY A 213 -13.10 9.34 -8.44
N ALA A 214 -12.92 8.86 -9.67
CA ALA A 214 -11.77 9.19 -10.51
C ALA A 214 -11.64 10.70 -10.76
N VAL A 215 -12.73 11.40 -11.09
CA VAL A 215 -12.70 12.86 -11.32
C VAL A 215 -12.25 13.60 -10.08
N PHE A 216 -12.83 13.28 -8.92
CA PHE A 216 -12.58 14.03 -7.70
C PHE A 216 -11.25 13.66 -7.04
N SER A 217 -10.74 12.44 -7.24
CA SER A 217 -9.38 12.05 -6.83
C SER A 217 -8.29 12.44 -7.84
N ALA A 218 -8.65 12.86 -9.05
CA ALA A 218 -7.66 13.16 -10.10
C ALA A 218 -6.62 14.22 -9.69
N PRO A 219 -6.98 15.37 -9.06
CA PRO A 219 -5.99 16.37 -8.66
C PRO A 219 -4.87 15.79 -7.78
N VAL A 220 -5.22 15.01 -6.76
CA VAL A 220 -4.22 14.41 -5.86
C VAL A 220 -3.43 13.29 -6.52
N ILE A 221 -4.05 12.46 -7.37
CA ILE A 221 -3.35 11.41 -8.11
C ILE A 221 -2.34 12.03 -9.08
N ILE A 222 -2.77 13.04 -9.85
CA ILE A 222 -1.90 13.75 -10.80
C ILE A 222 -0.75 14.42 -10.04
N ALA A 223 -1.03 15.12 -8.92
CA ALA A 223 0.00 15.74 -8.11
C ALA A 223 1.02 14.70 -7.59
N ALA A 224 0.56 13.55 -7.10
CA ALA A 224 1.44 12.48 -6.65
C ALA A 224 2.30 11.91 -7.80
N GLN A 225 1.73 11.75 -9.00
CA GLN A 225 2.50 11.32 -10.17
C GLN A 225 3.52 12.37 -10.60
N VAL A 226 3.15 13.65 -10.66
CA VAL A 226 4.05 14.74 -11.05
C VAL A 226 5.23 14.82 -10.07
N VAL A 227 4.96 14.85 -8.76
CA VAL A 227 6.02 14.91 -7.74
C VAL A 227 6.95 13.70 -7.80
N ALA A 228 6.44 12.51 -8.11
CA ALA A 228 7.27 11.32 -8.26
C ALA A 228 8.28 11.37 -9.44
N HIS A 229 8.11 12.31 -10.39
CA HIS A 229 8.98 12.50 -11.55
C HIS A 229 9.82 13.78 -11.50
N VAL A 230 9.69 14.59 -10.45
CA VAL A 230 10.52 15.78 -10.27
C VAL A 230 11.75 15.39 -9.42
N PRO A 231 12.95 15.35 -10.00
CA PRO A 231 14.17 15.12 -9.23
C PRO A 231 14.38 16.25 -8.21
N ASP A 232 14.98 15.92 -7.05
CA ASP A 232 15.39 16.86 -6.01
C ASP A 232 14.28 17.64 -5.28
N LEU A 233 13.01 17.23 -5.40
CA LEU A 233 11.95 17.82 -4.60
C LEU A 233 12.08 17.39 -3.13
N GLY A 234 12.44 18.32 -2.24
CA GLY A 234 12.57 18.05 -0.80
C GLY A 234 11.29 17.42 -0.21
N ALA A 235 11.45 16.59 0.83
CA ALA A 235 10.33 15.85 1.44
C ALA A 235 9.17 16.76 1.88
N GLY A 236 9.48 17.94 2.44
CA GLY A 236 8.47 18.92 2.83
C GLY A 236 7.67 19.48 1.65
N ALA A 237 8.33 19.78 0.52
CA ALA A 237 7.66 20.25 -0.69
C ALA A 237 6.79 19.14 -1.31
N THR A 238 7.28 17.90 -1.31
CA THR A 238 6.51 16.72 -1.73
C THR A 238 5.23 16.57 -0.93
N VAL A 239 5.32 16.58 0.39
CA VAL A 239 4.16 16.50 1.29
C VAL A 239 3.21 17.68 1.05
N GLY A 240 3.74 18.90 0.94
CA GLY A 240 2.94 20.10 0.71
C GLY A 240 2.12 20.05 -0.57
N VAL A 241 2.72 19.62 -1.68
CA VAL A 241 2.02 19.50 -2.98
C VAL A 241 0.94 18.43 -2.93
N VAL A 242 1.26 17.23 -2.42
CA VAL A 242 0.30 16.12 -2.35
C VAL A 242 -0.85 16.45 -1.41
N PHE A 243 -0.56 17.00 -0.23
CA PHE A 243 -1.61 17.36 0.73
C PHE A 243 -2.45 18.54 0.23
N GLY A 244 -1.83 19.55 -0.38
CA GLY A 244 -2.55 20.66 -1.00
C GLY A 244 -3.51 20.19 -2.10
N ALA A 245 -3.04 19.33 -3.01
CA ALA A 245 -3.89 18.73 -4.04
C ALA A 245 -5.02 17.87 -3.44
N ASN A 246 -4.74 17.14 -2.36
CA ASN A 246 -5.75 16.36 -1.66
C ASN A 246 -6.83 17.22 -0.99
N VAL A 247 -6.45 18.35 -0.39
CA VAL A 247 -7.43 19.31 0.17
C VAL A 247 -8.36 19.82 -0.93
N VAL A 248 -7.80 20.19 -2.10
CA VAL A 248 -8.60 20.64 -3.25
C VAL A 248 -9.56 19.55 -3.70
N SER A 249 -9.07 18.31 -3.85
CA SER A 249 -9.88 17.13 -4.17
C SER A 249 -11.03 16.93 -3.18
N ILE A 250 -10.74 16.91 -1.88
CA ILE A 250 -11.72 16.69 -0.80
C ILE A 250 -12.75 17.81 -0.75
N ALA A 251 -12.33 19.08 -0.85
CA ALA A 251 -13.24 20.22 -0.82
C ALA A 251 -14.19 20.24 -2.03
N TRP A 252 -13.64 19.95 -3.23
CA TRP A 252 -14.44 19.84 -4.44
C TRP A 252 -15.43 18.67 -4.34
N ALA A 253 -14.97 17.53 -3.83
CA ALA A 253 -15.78 16.33 -3.65
C ALA A 253 -16.89 16.52 -2.62
N ALA A 254 -16.66 17.25 -1.53
CA ALA A 254 -17.71 17.52 -0.53
C ALA A 254 -18.93 18.24 -1.12
N VAL A 255 -18.69 19.17 -2.05
CA VAL A 255 -19.77 19.88 -2.77
C VAL A 255 -20.38 18.98 -3.84
N GLY A 256 -19.56 18.44 -4.75
CA GLY A 256 -20.02 17.62 -5.85
C GLY A 256 -20.72 16.33 -5.41
N GLY A 257 -20.26 15.75 -4.30
CA GLY A 257 -20.81 14.57 -3.66
C GLY A 257 -22.24 14.75 -3.18
N THR A 258 -22.63 15.96 -2.76
CA THR A 258 -24.02 16.26 -2.40
C THR A 258 -24.94 16.18 -3.64
N TRP A 259 -24.50 16.73 -4.78
CA TRP A 259 -25.24 16.61 -6.06
C TRP A 259 -25.31 15.16 -6.54
N PHE A 260 -24.19 14.44 -6.46
CA PHE A 260 -24.10 13.02 -6.80
C PHE A 260 -25.03 12.16 -5.93
N GLY A 261 -24.98 12.35 -4.61
CA GLY A 261 -25.84 11.69 -3.64
C GLY A 261 -27.32 11.96 -3.88
N ALA A 262 -27.70 13.20 -4.22
CA ALA A 262 -29.08 13.55 -4.59
C ALA A 262 -29.57 12.75 -5.81
N ARG A 263 -28.75 12.64 -6.86
CA ARG A 263 -29.08 11.86 -8.07
C ARG A 263 -29.17 10.35 -7.80
N LEU A 264 -28.35 9.84 -6.88
CA LEU A 264 -28.40 8.44 -6.46
C LEU A 264 -29.54 8.14 -5.48
N LEU A 265 -30.07 9.13 -4.77
CA LEU A 265 -31.04 8.96 -3.67
C LEU A 265 -32.23 8.05 -4.03
N PRO A 266 -32.88 8.15 -5.22
CA PRO A 266 -33.96 7.23 -5.59
C PRO A 266 -33.50 5.77 -5.65
N THR A 267 -32.27 5.53 -6.13
CA THR A 267 -31.67 4.20 -6.18
C THR A 267 -31.32 3.72 -4.77
N VAL A 268 -30.82 4.59 -3.88
CA VAL A 268 -30.53 4.22 -2.48
C VAL A 268 -31.81 3.82 -1.74
N ARG A 269 -32.90 4.56 -1.93
CA ARG A 269 -34.19 4.28 -1.29
C ARG A 269 -34.82 2.97 -1.73
N SER A 270 -34.60 2.54 -2.96
CA SER A 270 -35.06 1.24 -3.44
C SER A 270 -34.19 0.07 -2.96
N GLN A 271 -33.08 0.33 -2.26
CA GLN A 271 -32.27 -0.75 -1.66
C GLN A 271 -32.85 -1.17 -0.33
N GLU A 272 -33.09 -2.47 -0.19
CA GLU A 272 -33.39 -3.07 1.11
C GLU A 272 -32.16 -3.05 2.03
N ARG A 273 -32.43 -2.89 3.32
CA ARG A 273 -31.40 -3.04 4.35
C ARG A 273 -30.83 -4.44 4.29
N SER A 274 -29.52 -4.59 4.50
CA SER A 274 -28.90 -5.92 4.55
C SER A 274 -29.53 -6.77 5.65
N TRP A 275 -29.87 -8.01 5.32
CA TRP A 275 -30.40 -9.01 6.23
C TRP A 275 -29.36 -9.36 7.31
N TRP A 276 -29.79 -9.72 8.52
CA TRP A 276 -28.86 -9.90 9.64
C TRP A 276 -27.74 -10.94 9.38
N PRO A 277 -27.97 -12.08 8.72
CA PRO A 277 -26.91 -13.05 8.42
C PRO A 277 -25.88 -12.48 7.46
N THR A 278 -26.30 -11.70 6.46
CA THR A 278 -25.35 -11.03 5.55
C THR A 278 -24.47 -10.03 6.28
N ARG A 279 -24.96 -9.38 7.35
CA ARG A 279 -24.14 -8.50 8.18
C ARG A 279 -23.15 -9.28 9.01
N VAL A 280 -23.59 -10.38 9.63
CA VAL A 280 -22.71 -11.27 10.41
C VAL A 280 -21.63 -11.84 9.50
N ALA A 281 -21.99 -12.35 8.33
CA ALA A 281 -21.03 -12.86 7.35
C ALA A 281 -20.03 -11.79 6.90
N ALA A 282 -20.48 -10.55 6.66
CA ALA A 282 -19.57 -9.45 6.32
C ALA A 282 -18.60 -9.11 7.45
N TRP A 283 -19.06 -9.12 8.71
CA TRP A 283 -18.19 -8.93 9.87
C TRP A 283 -17.22 -10.08 10.08
N VAL A 284 -17.67 -11.32 9.95
CA VAL A 284 -16.81 -12.50 10.04
C VAL A 284 -15.76 -12.45 8.94
N ALA A 285 -16.13 -12.11 7.69
CA ALA A 285 -15.19 -11.94 6.60
C ALA A 285 -14.16 -10.84 6.90
N LEU A 286 -14.61 -9.68 7.39
CA LEU A 286 -13.73 -8.57 7.77
C LEU A 286 -12.74 -8.99 8.87
N LEU A 287 -13.24 -9.60 9.95
CA LEU A 287 -12.43 -10.08 11.06
C LEU A 287 -11.50 -11.22 10.64
N THR A 288 -11.91 -12.06 9.69
CA THR A 288 -11.06 -13.12 9.14
C THR A 288 -9.93 -12.51 8.32
N VAL A 289 -10.21 -11.53 7.44
CA VAL A 289 -9.19 -10.85 6.66
C VAL A 289 -8.17 -10.15 7.57
N VAL A 290 -8.66 -9.40 8.56
CA VAL A 290 -7.79 -8.72 9.53
C VAL A 290 -7.03 -9.75 10.36
N GLY A 291 -7.70 -10.77 10.90
CA GLY A 291 -7.10 -11.79 11.76
C GLY A 291 -6.05 -12.66 11.06
N VAL A 292 -6.36 -13.17 9.87
CA VAL A 292 -5.39 -13.91 9.03
C VAL A 292 -4.24 -12.99 8.65
N GLY A 293 -4.52 -11.73 8.33
CA GLY A 293 -3.51 -10.74 8.03
C GLY A 293 -2.55 -10.46 9.18
N THR A 294 -3.08 -10.21 10.37
CA THR A 294 -2.31 -10.00 11.60
C THR A 294 -1.54 -11.26 11.98
N TYR A 295 -2.14 -12.45 11.84
CA TYR A 295 -1.47 -13.72 12.10
C TYR A 295 -0.30 -13.95 11.13
N ALA A 296 -0.50 -13.75 9.82
CA ALA A 296 0.56 -13.89 8.83
C ALA A 296 1.70 -12.87 9.06
N ALA A 297 1.36 -11.61 9.34
CA ALA A 297 2.35 -10.58 9.68
C ALA A 297 3.10 -10.93 10.98
N GLY A 298 2.39 -11.41 12.02
CA GLY A 298 2.97 -11.83 13.28
C GLY A 298 3.93 -13.01 13.12
N ASN A 299 3.52 -14.05 12.39
CA ASN A 299 4.38 -15.19 12.06
C ASN A 299 5.62 -14.76 11.29
N LEU A 300 5.47 -13.84 10.33
CA LEU A 300 6.62 -13.32 9.59
C LEU A 300 7.54 -12.50 10.49
N ILE A 301 7.02 -11.66 11.39
CA ILE A 301 7.83 -10.92 12.37
C ILE A 301 8.58 -11.88 13.30
N VAL A 302 7.93 -12.95 13.77
CA VAL A 302 8.56 -13.98 14.62
C VAL A 302 9.60 -14.78 13.84
N ALA A 303 9.30 -15.17 12.59
CA ALA A 303 10.24 -15.85 11.70
C ALA A 303 11.44 -14.95 11.39
N LEU A 304 11.21 -13.67 11.13
CA LEU A 304 12.26 -12.65 11.00
C LEU A 304 13.04 -12.51 12.29
N GLN A 305 12.43 -12.53 13.47
CA GLN A 305 13.17 -12.48 14.74
C GLN A 305 14.05 -13.71 14.91
N ALA A 306 13.51 -14.91 14.70
CA ALA A 306 14.24 -16.17 14.82
C ALA A 306 15.40 -16.25 13.80
N LYS A 307 15.14 -15.88 12.54
CA LYS A 307 16.12 -15.94 11.45
C LYS A 307 16.96 -14.68 11.31
N SER A 308 16.64 -13.57 11.99
CA SER A 308 17.50 -12.36 12.03
C SER A 308 18.85 -12.62 12.72
N GLN A 309 18.95 -13.71 13.48
CA GLN A 309 20.24 -14.17 14.01
C GLN A 309 21.21 -14.51 12.86
N ILE A 310 20.70 -15.01 11.72
CA ILE A 310 21.47 -15.21 10.48
C ILE A 310 22.06 -13.88 10.01
N LEU A 311 21.29 -12.79 10.05
CA LEU A 311 21.74 -11.46 9.62
C LEU A 311 22.80 -10.84 10.52
N LYS A 312 22.90 -11.30 11.76
CA LYS A 312 23.92 -10.86 12.70
C LYS A 312 25.23 -11.62 12.51
N CYS A 313 25.24 -12.70 11.74
CA CYS A 313 26.49 -13.37 11.37
C CYS A 313 27.30 -12.49 10.41
N ARG A 314 28.62 -12.55 10.53
CA ARG A 314 29.53 -11.89 9.59
C ARG A 314 29.96 -12.90 8.55
N TYR A 315 29.77 -12.53 7.28
CA TYR A 315 30.10 -13.38 6.13
C TYR A 315 31.33 -12.81 5.45
N THR A 316 32.37 -13.61 5.32
CA THR A 316 33.60 -13.22 4.62
C THR A 316 33.87 -14.24 3.51
N PRO A 317 33.50 -13.92 2.25
CA PRO A 317 33.85 -14.75 1.11
C PRO A 317 35.35 -14.69 0.86
N ASP A 318 35.99 -15.85 0.75
CA ASP A 318 37.40 -15.99 0.41
C ASP A 318 37.55 -16.16 -1.11
N TRP A 319 37.64 -15.03 -1.83
CA TRP A 319 37.77 -15.01 -3.28
C TRP A 319 39.03 -15.71 -3.80
N ALA A 320 40.06 -15.87 -2.98
CA ALA A 320 41.27 -16.60 -3.38
C ALA A 320 41.01 -18.10 -3.59
N THR A 321 39.92 -18.63 -3.05
CA THR A 321 39.52 -20.04 -3.17
C THR A 321 38.56 -20.30 -4.34
N LEU A 322 38.29 -19.30 -5.16
CA LEU A 322 37.38 -19.41 -6.30
C LEU A 322 37.89 -20.44 -7.32
N LYS A 323 37.14 -21.54 -7.47
CA LYS A 323 37.31 -22.55 -8.51
C LYS A 323 36.18 -22.43 -9.50
N VAL A 324 36.52 -22.33 -10.78
CA VAL A 324 35.56 -22.32 -11.88
C VAL A 324 35.82 -23.56 -12.74
N ASP A 325 34.91 -24.52 -12.69
CA ASP A 325 35.00 -25.68 -13.54
C ASP A 325 34.65 -25.28 -14.98
N LYS A 326 35.60 -25.55 -15.88
CA LYS A 326 35.41 -25.27 -17.31
C LYS A 326 34.34 -26.22 -17.86
N PRO A 327 33.33 -25.71 -18.58
CA PRO A 327 32.32 -26.56 -19.17
C PRO A 327 32.94 -27.48 -20.23
N ALA A 328 32.49 -28.73 -20.28
CA ALA A 328 32.90 -29.66 -21.32
C ALA A 328 32.47 -29.12 -22.70
N LEU A 329 33.38 -29.19 -23.69
CA LEU A 329 33.15 -28.70 -25.06
C LEU A 329 31.85 -29.22 -25.70
N GLY A 330 31.38 -30.42 -25.33
CA GLY A 330 30.11 -30.97 -25.80
C GLY A 330 28.86 -30.21 -25.31
N ALA A 331 28.93 -29.52 -24.18
CA ALA A 331 27.81 -28.73 -23.62
C ALA A 331 27.60 -27.39 -24.34
N LEU A 332 28.61 -26.88 -25.06
CA LEU A 332 28.51 -25.67 -25.90
C LEU A 332 27.51 -25.86 -27.06
N LEU A 333 27.40 -27.08 -27.59
CA LEU A 333 26.52 -27.39 -28.72
C LEU A 333 25.05 -27.60 -28.31
N GLY A 334 24.78 -27.83 -27.02
CA GLY A 334 23.44 -28.10 -26.47
C GLY A 334 22.68 -26.86 -25.98
N GLY A 335 23.25 -25.65 -26.09
CA GLY A 335 22.57 -24.40 -25.75
C GLY A 335 22.40 -24.11 -24.25
N GLN A 336 22.88 -24.98 -23.36
CA GLN A 336 22.93 -24.73 -21.91
C GLN A 336 24.34 -24.96 -21.37
N LEU A 337 25.05 -23.87 -21.10
CA LEU A 337 26.35 -23.91 -20.45
C LEU A 337 26.16 -24.02 -18.94
N ARG A 338 26.37 -25.23 -18.41
CA ARG A 338 26.45 -25.48 -16.97
C ARG A 338 27.90 -25.45 -16.53
N THR A 339 28.25 -24.49 -15.68
CA THR A 339 29.56 -24.41 -15.03
C THR A 339 29.35 -24.56 -13.53
N GLN A 340 30.33 -25.10 -12.81
CA GLN A 340 30.32 -25.07 -11.36
C GLN A 340 31.30 -23.99 -10.87
N ILE A 341 30.81 -23.09 -10.03
CA ILE A 341 31.65 -22.16 -9.29
C ILE A 341 31.66 -22.62 -7.84
N ALA A 342 32.85 -22.83 -7.27
CA ALA A 342 33.02 -23.12 -5.86
C ALA A 342 33.93 -22.08 -5.19
N PHE A 343 33.55 -21.58 -4.03
CA PHE A 343 34.41 -20.72 -3.20
C PHE A 343 34.07 -20.94 -1.72
N GLU A 344 35.00 -20.60 -0.84
CA GLU A 344 34.79 -20.73 0.60
C GLU A 344 34.22 -19.44 1.19
N VAL A 345 33.30 -19.60 2.13
CA VAL A 345 32.75 -18.52 2.93
C VAL A 345 33.01 -18.82 4.39
N THR A 346 33.59 -17.84 5.08
CA THR A 346 33.72 -17.86 6.54
C THR A 346 32.50 -17.18 7.15
N ILE A 347 31.83 -17.86 8.07
CA ILE A 347 30.65 -17.36 8.77
C ILE A 347 30.98 -17.27 10.26
N GLU A 348 31.11 -16.06 10.79
CA GLU A 348 31.26 -15.79 12.23
C GLU A 348 29.88 -15.52 12.82
N ASN A 349 29.47 -16.30 13.82
CA ASN A 349 28.21 -16.09 14.55
C ASN A 349 28.49 -15.39 15.88
N PRO A 350 28.33 -14.06 15.99
CA PRO A 350 28.55 -13.34 17.25
C PRO A 350 27.41 -13.53 18.27
N ASN A 351 26.35 -14.26 17.91
CA ASN A 351 25.18 -14.41 18.78
C ASN A 351 25.41 -15.46 19.88
N ARG A 352 24.57 -15.38 20.93
CA ARG A 352 24.55 -16.34 22.04
C ARG A 352 23.81 -17.64 21.72
N LEU A 353 23.15 -17.70 20.56
CA LEU A 353 22.39 -18.85 20.09
C LEU A 353 22.99 -19.42 18.81
N PRO A 354 22.92 -20.74 18.60
CA PRO A 354 23.31 -21.36 17.33
C PRO A 354 22.40 -20.87 16.19
N VAL A 355 22.96 -20.77 15.00
CA VAL A 355 22.26 -20.33 13.80
C VAL A 355 22.20 -21.48 12.80
N ARG A 356 21.02 -21.78 12.28
CA ARG A 356 20.81 -22.80 11.24
C ARG A 356 20.38 -22.16 9.92
N LEU A 357 21.13 -22.40 8.86
CA LEU A 357 20.70 -22.23 7.48
C LEU A 357 20.20 -23.58 6.98
N GLU A 358 18.96 -23.64 6.49
CA GLU A 358 18.36 -24.87 5.99
C GLU A 358 17.97 -24.71 4.52
N ASP A 359 17.01 -23.83 4.22
CA ASP A 359 16.59 -23.52 2.85
C ASP A 359 17.05 -22.12 2.43
N ASN A 360 17.83 -22.07 1.36
CA ASN A 360 18.31 -20.83 0.78
C ASN A 360 18.65 -20.97 -0.71
N ASP A 361 18.55 -19.87 -1.44
CA ASP A 361 19.03 -19.69 -2.79
C ASP A 361 20.12 -18.60 -2.80
N LEU A 362 21.25 -18.84 -3.44
CA LEU A 362 22.26 -17.82 -3.69
C LEU A 362 22.12 -17.32 -5.13
N ILE A 363 21.99 -16.01 -5.32
CA ILE A 363 21.91 -15.35 -6.61
C ILE A 363 23.14 -14.47 -6.80
N ILE A 364 23.82 -14.62 -7.93
CA ILE A 364 24.84 -13.67 -8.38
C ILE A 364 24.26 -12.89 -9.55
N ALA A 365 24.26 -11.57 -9.44
CA ALA A 365 23.84 -10.66 -10.51
C ALA A 365 24.96 -9.66 -10.84
N ASP A 366 24.98 -9.18 -12.08
CA ASP A 366 25.81 -8.04 -12.47
C ASP A 366 25.21 -6.74 -11.90
N GLY A 367 25.99 -5.64 -11.91
CA GLY A 367 25.57 -4.32 -11.41
C GLY A 367 24.25 -3.80 -12.00
N ASP A 368 23.89 -4.24 -13.20
CA ASP A 368 22.63 -3.91 -13.88
C ASP A 368 21.44 -4.85 -13.52
N GLY A 369 21.63 -5.76 -12.54
CA GLY A 369 20.59 -6.68 -12.06
C GLY A 369 20.36 -7.92 -12.92
N VAL A 370 21.18 -8.14 -13.94
CA VAL A 370 21.14 -9.36 -14.78
C VAL A 370 21.68 -10.53 -13.97
N VAL A 371 20.86 -11.58 -13.78
CA VAL A 371 21.26 -12.78 -13.04
C VAL A 371 22.29 -13.57 -13.84
N ILE A 372 23.50 -13.70 -13.28
CA ILE A 372 24.63 -14.44 -13.85
C ILE A 372 24.60 -15.90 -13.37
N ALA A 373 24.28 -16.13 -12.10
CA ALA A 373 24.28 -17.46 -11.51
C ALA A 373 23.21 -17.62 -10.42
N ARG A 374 22.75 -18.86 -10.23
CA ARG A 374 21.94 -19.28 -9.09
C ARG A 374 22.54 -20.54 -8.47
N GLY A 375 22.47 -20.69 -7.16
CA GLY A 375 22.89 -21.90 -6.46
C GLY A 375 22.29 -21.95 -5.08
N ARG A 376 22.82 -22.80 -4.20
CA ARG A 376 22.35 -22.95 -2.81
C ARG A 376 23.53 -23.20 -1.88
N LEU A 377 23.49 -22.65 -0.68
CA LEU A 377 24.33 -23.12 0.41
C LEU A 377 23.76 -24.43 0.94
N LEU A 378 24.62 -25.41 1.16
CA LEU A 378 24.23 -26.60 1.90
C LEU A 378 23.74 -26.20 3.30
N PRO A 379 22.76 -26.94 3.87
CA PRO A 379 22.32 -26.70 5.23
C PRO A 379 23.52 -26.66 6.19
N LEU A 380 23.61 -25.61 7.00
CA LEU A 380 24.75 -25.37 7.88
C LEU A 380 24.27 -24.88 9.25
N GLU A 381 24.82 -25.48 10.31
CA GLU A 381 24.65 -25.00 11.68
C GLU A 381 25.94 -24.32 12.14
N VAL A 382 25.85 -23.04 12.53
CA VAL A 382 26.94 -22.26 13.09
C VAL A 382 26.70 -22.10 14.59
N PRO A 383 27.50 -22.75 15.46
CA PRO A 383 27.35 -22.65 16.90
C PRO A 383 27.44 -21.19 17.40
N ALA A 384 26.90 -20.93 18.60
CA ALA A 384 26.98 -19.63 19.23
C ALA A 384 28.45 -19.20 19.43
N SER A 385 28.79 -17.96 19.10
CA SER A 385 30.14 -17.38 19.26
C SER A 385 31.24 -18.16 18.53
N ALA A 386 30.91 -18.89 17.46
CA ALA A 386 31.83 -19.69 16.68
C ALA A 386 31.99 -19.17 15.25
N THR A 387 33.11 -19.52 14.64
CA THR A 387 33.39 -19.27 13.23
C THR A 387 33.43 -20.60 12.50
N VAL A 388 32.62 -20.73 11.45
CA VAL A 388 32.57 -21.92 10.60
C VAL A 388 32.94 -21.54 9.18
N ARG A 389 33.84 -22.32 8.57
CA ARG A 389 34.23 -22.17 7.17
C ARG A 389 33.53 -23.26 6.36
N THR A 390 32.81 -22.86 5.31
CA THR A 390 32.10 -23.80 4.43
C THR A 390 32.35 -23.49 2.98
N THR A 391 32.37 -24.52 2.14
CA THR A 391 32.45 -24.36 0.69
C THR A 391 31.05 -24.14 0.12
N VAL A 392 30.92 -23.11 -0.72
CA VAL A 392 29.71 -22.78 -1.47
C VAL A 392 29.86 -23.34 -2.87
N GLY A 393 28.97 -24.26 -3.25
CA GLY A 393 28.90 -24.77 -4.63
C GLY A 393 27.74 -24.12 -5.38
N LEU A 394 28.02 -23.46 -6.49
CA LEU A 394 27.03 -22.83 -7.35
C LEU A 394 26.97 -23.52 -8.71
N ALA A 395 25.78 -24.00 -9.07
CA ALA A 395 25.50 -24.49 -10.40
C ALA A 395 25.16 -23.31 -11.31
N VAL A 396 26.15 -22.76 -11.99
CA VAL A 396 25.96 -21.64 -12.91
C VAL A 396 25.31 -22.15 -14.18
N VAL A 397 24.10 -21.68 -14.46
CA VAL A 397 23.51 -21.77 -15.79
C VAL A 397 23.79 -20.44 -16.48
N LEU A 398 24.83 -20.41 -17.33
CA LEU A 398 25.11 -19.22 -18.12
C LEU A 398 24.07 -19.13 -19.24
N GLU A 399 23.20 -18.12 -19.18
CA GLU A 399 22.31 -17.82 -20.30
C GLU A 399 23.14 -17.40 -21.51
N ALA A 400 22.88 -18.00 -22.68
CA ALA A 400 23.62 -17.72 -23.92
C ALA A 400 23.64 -16.23 -24.29
N ARG A 401 22.64 -15.46 -23.85
CA ARG A 401 22.58 -14.00 -24.02
C ARG A 401 23.65 -13.26 -23.19
N ALA A 402 23.97 -13.71 -21.98
CA ALA A 402 25.01 -13.11 -21.14
C ALA A 402 26.42 -13.32 -21.73
N LEU A 403 26.64 -14.46 -22.40
CA LEU A 403 27.88 -14.75 -23.13
C LEU A 403 28.01 -13.96 -24.44
N LEU A 404 26.91 -13.80 -25.19
CA LEU A 404 26.88 -13.04 -26.44
C LEU A 404 26.95 -11.53 -26.23
N ALA A 405 26.50 -11.03 -25.07
CA ALA A 405 26.62 -9.62 -24.72
C ALA A 405 28.07 -9.16 -24.46
N GLY A 406 29.05 -10.08 -24.46
CA GLY A 406 30.44 -9.75 -24.22
C GLY A 406 30.65 -9.06 -22.87
N ALA A 407 29.74 -9.28 -21.90
CA ALA A 407 29.88 -8.74 -20.56
C ALA A 407 31.23 -9.21 -20.03
N SER A 408 32.14 -8.27 -19.81
CA SER A 408 33.32 -8.53 -19.01
C SER A 408 32.77 -9.01 -17.67
N LEU A 409 32.82 -10.33 -17.43
CA LEU A 409 32.49 -10.95 -16.17
C LEU A 409 33.52 -10.46 -15.15
N ASN A 410 33.40 -9.21 -14.73
CA ASN A 410 34.28 -8.57 -13.79
C ASN A 410 33.75 -8.95 -12.40
N PRO A 411 34.41 -9.87 -11.68
CA PRO A 411 33.92 -10.31 -10.37
C PRO A 411 33.86 -9.16 -9.36
N ALA A 412 34.53 -8.03 -9.65
CA ALA A 412 34.45 -6.81 -8.88
C ALA A 412 33.03 -6.18 -8.91
N THR A 413 32.26 -6.31 -9.99
CA THR A 413 30.91 -5.71 -10.12
C THR A 413 29.79 -6.64 -9.66
N TRP A 414 30.10 -7.88 -9.31
CA TRP A 414 29.08 -8.86 -8.94
C TRP A 414 28.45 -8.54 -7.59
N GLN A 415 27.12 -8.55 -7.57
CA GLN A 415 26.31 -8.54 -6.37
C GLN A 415 25.91 -9.97 -6.02
N VAL A 416 26.26 -10.40 -4.81
CA VAL A 416 25.90 -11.73 -4.30
C VAL A 416 24.79 -11.57 -3.28
N THR A 417 23.63 -12.16 -3.57
CA THR A 417 22.44 -12.13 -2.72
C THR A 417 22.12 -13.55 -2.26
N LEU A 418 22.08 -13.77 -0.95
CA LEU A 418 21.58 -14.98 -0.33
C LEU A 418 20.10 -14.80 0.03
N LEU A 419 19.21 -15.43 -0.71
CA LEU A 419 17.79 -15.55 -0.39
C LEU A 419 17.60 -16.67 0.63
N VAL A 420 17.18 -16.35 1.84
CA VAL A 420 16.79 -17.34 2.84
C VAL A 420 15.28 -17.55 2.74
N HIS A 421 14.84 -18.79 2.53
CA HIS A 421 13.42 -19.10 2.50
C HIS A 421 12.89 -19.21 3.95
N LEU A 422 11.82 -18.47 4.22
CA LEU A 422 11.12 -18.35 5.48
C LEU A 422 9.64 -18.70 5.24
N ASP A 423 9.25 -19.98 5.33
CA ASP A 423 7.85 -20.46 5.26
C ASP A 423 6.91 -19.63 4.36
N GLY A 424 7.22 -19.57 3.07
CA GLY A 424 6.46 -18.81 2.07
C GLY A 424 6.94 -17.39 1.78
N PHE A 425 8.10 -16.99 2.32
CA PHE A 425 8.73 -15.70 2.13
C PHE A 425 10.23 -15.84 1.81
N ASP A 426 10.72 -15.12 0.80
CA ASP A 426 12.14 -15.14 0.43
C ASP A 426 12.83 -13.89 0.97
N TYR A 427 13.80 -14.07 1.88
CA TYR A 427 14.53 -12.98 2.52
C TYR A 427 15.88 -12.75 1.84
N PRO A 428 16.13 -11.62 1.15
CA PRO A 428 17.43 -11.34 0.55
C PRO A 428 18.45 -10.80 1.56
N ILE A 429 19.63 -11.42 1.61
CA ILE A 429 20.83 -11.00 2.33
C ILE A 429 21.91 -10.65 1.31
N TYR A 430 22.29 -9.39 1.23
CA TYR A 430 23.35 -8.95 0.32
C TYR A 430 24.72 -9.21 0.97
N LEU A 431 25.48 -10.17 0.42
CA LEU A 431 26.79 -10.56 0.93
C LEU A 431 27.92 -9.65 0.44
N LYS A 432 27.65 -8.87 -0.61
CA LYS A 432 28.56 -7.86 -1.16
C LYS A 432 27.73 -6.65 -1.56
N SER A 433 27.81 -5.60 -0.75
CA SER A 433 27.43 -4.24 -1.12
C SER A 433 28.71 -3.42 -1.08
N ASP A 434 29.02 -2.75 -2.18
CA ASP A 434 30.10 -1.75 -2.22
C ASP A 434 29.90 -0.67 -1.14
#